data_AF-A0A376P4J4-F1
#
_entry.id   AF-A0A376P4J4-F1
#
_cell.length_a   1.000
_cell.length_b   1.000
_cell.length_c   1.000
_cell.angle_alpha   90.00
_cell.angle_beta   90.00
_cell.angle_gamma   90.00
#
_symmetry.space_group_name_H-M   'P 1'
#
loop_
_entity.id
_entity.type
_entity.pdbx_description
1 polymer ?
#
loop_
_entity_poly.entity_id
_entity_poly.type
_entity_poly.pdbx_seq_one_letter_code
_entity_poly.pdbx_strand_id
1 'polypeptide(L)'
;MNRFFTSTLELDMNDVEASLAGPKRPQDRVALPDVPKAFAASNELEVNATHKDRQPVDYVMNGHQYQLPDGAVVIAAITSCTNTSNPSVLMAAGLLAKKP
;
A
#
# COMPACT_ATOMS: atom_id res chain seq x y z
N MET A 1 17.23 39.02 -3.66
CA MET A 1 16.78 38.40 -2.40
C MET A 1 17.43 37.02 -2.31
N ASN A 2 18.59 36.91 -1.64
CA ASN A 2 19.31 35.64 -1.50
C ASN A 2 18.59 34.78 -0.46
N ARG A 3 18.16 33.57 -0.84
CA ARG A 3 17.69 32.57 0.13
C ARG A 3 18.91 31.88 0.71
N PHE A 4 19.08 31.98 2.02
CA PHE A 4 20.05 31.20 2.78
C PHE A 4 19.31 30.02 3.42
N PHE A 5 19.67 28.80 3.05
CA PHE A 5 19.16 27.57 3.66
C PHE A 5 20.19 27.05 4.67
N THR A 6 19.73 26.46 5.77
CA THR A 6 20.62 25.83 6.77
C THR A 6 21.24 24.53 6.24
N SER A 7 20.53 23.84 5.35
CA SER A 7 20.95 22.60 4.70
C SER A 7 20.37 22.53 3.29
N THR A 8 21.00 21.73 2.43
CA THR A 8 20.51 21.37 1.10
C THR A 8 20.41 19.85 1.01
N LEU A 9 19.27 19.37 0.50
CA LEU A 9 19.05 17.97 0.13
C LEU A 9 18.74 17.92 -1.35
N GLU A 10 19.17 16.86 -2.01
CA GLU A 10 18.93 16.61 -3.43
C GLU A 10 18.23 15.26 -3.60
N LEU A 11 17.42 15.16 -4.66
CA LEU A 11 16.73 13.93 -5.06
C LEU A 11 16.72 13.89 -6.60
N ASP A 12 17.31 12.85 -7.18
CA ASP A 12 17.15 12.58 -8.60
C ASP A 12 15.77 11.95 -8.84
N MET A 13 14.98 12.56 -9.73
CA MET A 13 13.66 12.05 -10.09
C MET A 13 13.73 10.76 -10.91
N ASN A 14 14.88 10.44 -11.51
CA ASN A 14 15.10 9.18 -12.22
C ASN A 14 15.21 7.98 -11.28
N ASP A 15 15.58 8.22 -10.02
CA ASP A 15 15.67 7.17 -8.99
C ASP A 15 14.31 6.88 -8.33
N VAL A 16 13.27 7.67 -8.66
CA VAL A 16 11.93 7.49 -8.10
C VAL A 16 11.24 6.30 -8.75
N GLU A 17 10.85 5.35 -7.91
CA GLU A 17 10.07 4.17 -8.29
C GLU A 17 8.71 4.15 -7.58
N ALA A 18 7.78 3.35 -8.10
CA ALA A 18 6.49 3.14 -7.49
C ALA A 18 6.62 2.36 -6.18
N SER A 19 5.98 2.84 -5.12
CA SER A 19 6.09 2.29 -3.76
C SER A 19 4.76 2.39 -2.99
N LEU A 20 4.66 1.60 -1.92
CA LEU A 20 3.63 1.73 -0.89
C LEU A 20 4.26 2.16 0.44
N ALA A 21 3.43 2.71 1.32
CA ALA A 21 3.78 2.99 2.70
C ALA A 21 3.02 2.04 3.64
N GLY A 22 3.71 1.48 4.63
CA GLY A 22 3.11 0.62 5.64
C GLY A 22 3.93 -0.65 5.94
N PRO A 23 3.35 -1.64 6.64
CA PRO A 23 1.94 -1.74 7.01
C PRO A 23 1.53 -0.95 8.25
N LYS A 24 2.48 -0.48 9.08
CA LYS A 24 2.20 0.12 10.39
C LYS A 24 2.37 1.64 10.46
N ARG A 25 3.29 2.23 9.69
CA ARG A 25 3.60 3.67 9.75
C ARG A 25 3.78 4.27 8.35
N PRO A 26 3.46 5.57 8.15
CA PRO A 26 3.52 6.21 6.84
C PRO A 26 4.95 6.40 6.28
N GLN A 27 5.97 6.44 7.14
CA GLN A 27 7.37 6.52 6.71
C GLN A 27 7.96 5.16 6.28
N ASP A 28 7.24 4.06 6.50
CA ASP A 28 7.70 2.71 6.14
C ASP A 28 7.50 2.50 4.63
N ARG A 29 8.45 3.00 3.82
CA ARG A 29 8.41 2.88 2.35
C ARG A 29 8.83 1.48 1.90
N VAL A 30 8.04 0.89 1.01
CA VAL A 30 8.30 -0.41 0.37
C VAL A 30 8.13 -0.26 -1.14
N ALA A 31 9.15 -0.62 -1.93
CA ALA A 31 9.03 -0.67 -3.39
C ALA A 31 7.92 -1.66 -3.79
N LEU A 32 7.12 -1.35 -4.82
CA LEU A 32 6.00 -2.21 -5.21
C LEU A 32 6.38 -3.68 -5.45
N PRO A 33 7.51 -4.01 -6.09
CA PRO A 33 7.94 -5.41 -6.27
C PRO A 33 8.21 -6.16 -4.95
N ASP A 34 8.56 -5.43 -3.88
CA ASP A 34 8.97 -6.00 -2.59
C ASP A 34 7.81 -6.14 -1.59
N VAL A 35 6.62 -5.65 -1.93
CA VAL A 35 5.44 -5.68 -1.05
C VAL A 35 5.11 -7.08 -0.52
N PRO A 36 5.10 -8.17 -1.32
CA PRO A 36 4.83 -9.51 -0.81
C PRO A 36 5.84 -9.96 0.26
N LYS A 37 7.13 -9.67 0.02
CA LYS A 37 8.22 -10.01 0.94
C LYS A 37 8.13 -9.20 2.24
N ALA A 38 7.87 -7.90 2.12
CA ALA A 38 7.72 -7.01 3.28
C ALA A 38 6.51 -7.39 4.14
N PHE A 39 5.40 -7.78 3.51
CA PHE A 39 4.20 -8.26 4.23
C PHE A 39 4.48 -9.54 5.01
N ALA A 40 5.11 -10.55 4.38
CA ALA A 40 5.48 -11.80 5.05
C ALA A 40 6.39 -11.56 6.27
N ALA A 41 7.43 -10.74 6.10
CA ALA A 41 8.34 -10.38 7.20
C ALA A 41 7.62 -9.64 8.34
N SER A 42 6.70 -8.73 8.01
CA SER A 42 5.89 -8.04 9.03
C SER A 42 5.01 -9.01 9.83
N ASN A 43 4.47 -10.05 9.19
CA ASN A 43 3.61 -11.06 9.82
C ASN A 43 4.39 -12.00 10.75
N GLU A 44 5.65 -12.31 10.43
CA GLU A 44 6.55 -13.14 11.26
C GLU A 44 6.99 -12.41 12.54
N LEU A 45 7.17 -11.10 12.47
CA LEU A 45 7.64 -10.27 13.59
C LEU A 45 6.53 -9.86 14.57
N GLU A 46 5.27 -10.24 14.34
CA GLU A 46 4.19 -9.93 15.26
C GLU A 46 4.28 -10.77 16.54
N VAL A 47 4.47 -10.10 17.68
CA VAL A 47 4.69 -10.72 19.01
C VAL A 47 3.48 -11.55 19.49
N ASN A 48 2.31 -11.36 18.88
CA ASN A 48 1.09 -12.14 19.12
C ASN A 48 0.95 -13.37 18.18
N ALA A 49 1.91 -13.60 17.27
CA ALA A 49 1.89 -14.69 16.30
C ALA A 49 2.29 -16.07 16.87
N THR A 50 2.52 -16.17 18.19
CA THR A 50 2.80 -17.45 18.87
C THR A 50 1.61 -18.41 18.88
N HIS A 51 0.46 -18.02 18.33
CA HIS A 51 -0.71 -18.88 18.19
C HIS A 51 -1.32 -18.87 16.78
N LYS A 52 -1.43 -20.10 16.25
CA LYS A 52 -2.47 -20.67 15.38
C LYS A 52 -2.23 -20.68 13.86
N ASP A 53 -2.43 -21.88 13.32
CA ASP A 53 -2.75 -22.19 11.93
C ASP A 53 -3.52 -21.05 11.25
N ARG A 54 -2.83 -20.26 10.42
CA ARG A 54 -3.40 -19.17 9.60
C ARG A 54 -4.09 -19.78 8.39
N GLN A 55 -5.14 -20.56 8.64
CA GLN A 55 -5.98 -21.10 7.58
C GLN A 55 -6.92 -20.00 7.08
N PRO A 56 -7.19 -19.92 5.77
CA PRO A 56 -8.23 -19.07 5.23
C PRO A 56 -9.57 -19.30 5.95
N VAL A 57 -10.31 -18.23 6.21
CA VAL A 57 -11.62 -18.31 6.86
C VAL A 57 -12.70 -18.40 5.79
N ASP A 58 -13.50 -19.46 5.82
CA ASP A 58 -14.66 -19.60 4.94
C ASP A 58 -15.78 -18.62 5.33
N TYR A 59 -16.41 -17.97 4.36
CA TYR A 59 -17.56 -17.09 4.57
C TYR A 59 -18.54 -17.12 3.39
N VAL A 60 -19.77 -16.66 3.62
CA VAL A 60 -20.81 -16.57 2.58
C VAL A 60 -21.16 -15.10 2.32
N MET A 61 -21.17 -14.71 1.04
CA MET A 61 -21.58 -13.37 0.61
C MET A 61 -22.45 -13.48 -0.64
N ASN A 62 -23.64 -12.86 -0.62
CA ASN A 62 -24.61 -12.92 -1.71
C ASN A 62 -24.97 -14.37 -2.13
N GLY A 63 -24.98 -15.32 -1.19
CA GLY A 63 -25.26 -16.73 -1.46
C GLY A 63 -24.10 -17.55 -2.03
N HIS A 64 -22.91 -16.95 -2.22
CA HIS A 64 -21.71 -17.63 -2.68
C HIS A 64 -20.72 -17.85 -1.53
N GLN A 65 -20.09 -19.02 -1.49
CA GLN A 65 -19.00 -19.33 -0.56
C GLN A 65 -17.67 -18.77 -1.07
N TYR A 66 -16.90 -18.16 -0.17
CA TYR A 66 -15.58 -17.58 -0.41
C TYR A 66 -14.63 -17.94 0.73
N GLN A 67 -13.33 -17.78 0.48
CA GLN A 67 -12.28 -17.92 1.49
C GLN A 67 -11.58 -16.58 1.66
N LEU A 68 -11.32 -16.20 2.91
CA LEU A 68 -10.56 -15.01 3.25
C LEU A 68 -9.16 -15.41 3.74
N PRO A 69 -8.14 -15.39 2.87
CA PRO A 69 -6.75 -15.64 3.27
C PRO A 69 -6.12 -14.41 3.92
N ASP A 70 -5.00 -14.63 4.62
CA ASP A 70 -4.14 -13.54 5.09
C ASP A 70 -3.64 -12.69 3.91
N GLY A 71 -3.56 -11.38 4.13
CA GLY A 71 -3.14 -10.41 3.10
C GLY A 71 -4.24 -10.05 2.08
N ALA A 72 -5.45 -10.61 2.20
CA ALA A 72 -6.58 -10.18 1.41
C ALA A 72 -6.89 -8.68 1.62
N VAL A 73 -7.08 -7.94 0.51
CA VAL A 73 -7.47 -6.53 0.54
C VAL A 73 -8.98 -6.43 0.77
N VAL A 74 -9.38 -6.10 1.99
CA VAL A 74 -10.80 -5.95 2.36
C VAL A 74 -11.28 -4.50 2.29
N ILE A 75 -10.36 -3.54 2.25
CA ILE A 75 -10.64 -2.12 2.06
C ILE A 75 -9.72 -1.59 0.96
N ALA A 76 -10.32 -1.07 -0.10
CA ALA A 76 -9.63 -0.32 -1.15
C ALA A 76 -10.36 1.01 -1.35
N ALA A 77 -9.74 2.11 -0.92
CA ALA A 77 -10.36 3.42 -0.91
C ALA A 77 -9.47 4.46 -1.57
N ILE A 78 -10.03 5.21 -2.54
CA ILE A 78 -9.42 6.44 -3.05
C ILE A 78 -9.94 7.59 -2.17
N THR A 79 -9.10 8.08 -1.27
CA THR A 79 -9.49 9.06 -0.24
C THR A 79 -8.37 10.07 0.04
N SER A 80 -8.63 11.01 0.96
CA SER A 80 -7.76 12.11 1.40
C SER A 80 -7.44 13.16 0.34
N CYS A 81 -7.10 14.38 0.77
CA CYS A 81 -6.78 15.47 -0.15
C CYS A 81 -5.44 15.28 -0.88
N THR A 82 -4.49 14.51 -0.33
CA THR A 82 -3.13 14.38 -0.87
C THR A 82 -3.12 13.87 -2.31
N ASN A 83 -3.97 12.88 -2.63
CA ASN A 83 -4.08 12.32 -3.98
C ASN A 83 -5.34 12.79 -4.72
N THR A 84 -6.45 13.06 -4.03
CA THR A 84 -7.69 13.46 -4.70
C THR A 84 -7.66 14.90 -5.22
N SER A 85 -6.80 15.77 -4.66
CA SER A 85 -6.57 17.12 -5.20
C SER A 85 -5.67 17.13 -6.45
N ASN A 86 -5.05 16.00 -6.80
CA ASN A 86 -4.24 15.85 -8.02
C ASN A 86 -5.08 15.20 -9.13
N PRO A 87 -5.65 15.99 -10.08
CA PRO A 87 -6.54 15.46 -11.10
C PRO A 87 -5.84 14.45 -12.03
N SER A 88 -4.54 14.59 -12.24
CA SER A 88 -3.76 13.66 -13.07
C SER A 88 -3.79 12.24 -12.52
N VAL A 89 -3.68 12.09 -11.19
CA VAL A 89 -3.69 10.77 -10.53
C VAL A 89 -5.09 10.15 -10.58
N LEU A 90 -6.14 10.93 -10.36
CA LEU A 90 -7.52 10.43 -10.45
C LEU A 90 -7.91 10.02 -11.88
N MET A 91 -7.51 10.80 -12.87
CA MET A 91 -7.71 10.45 -14.28
C MET A 91 -6.95 9.18 -14.65
N ALA A 92 -5.71 9.02 -14.19
CA ALA A 92 -4.94 7.79 -14.39
C ALA A 92 -5.65 6.57 -13.78
N ALA A 93 -6.21 6.69 -12.57
CA ALA A 93 -7.00 5.62 -11.95
C ALA A 93 -8.25 5.26 -12.76
N GLY A 94 -9.00 6.26 -13.25
CA GLY A 94 -10.17 6.03 -14.10
C GLY A 94 -9.83 5.39 -15.45
N LEU A 95 -8.73 5.82 -16.08
CA LEU A 95 -8.23 5.21 -17.31
C LEU A 95 -7.77 3.77 -17.07
N LEU A 96 -7.10 3.48 -15.95
CA LEU A 96 -6.71 2.12 -15.57
C LEU A 96 -7.94 1.23 -15.40
N ALA A 97 -8.98 1.71 -14.73
CA ALA A 97 -10.24 0.98 -14.56
C ALA A 97 -10.98 0.72 -15.88
N LYS A 98 -10.81 1.61 -16.88
CA LYS A 98 -11.39 1.44 -18.21
C LYS A 98 -10.62 0.45 -19.09
N LYS A 99 -9.32 0.25 -18.86
CA LYS A 99 -8.51 -0.65 -19.70
C LYS A 99 -9.18 -2.04 -19.75
N PRO A 100 -9.44 -2.58 -20.95
CA PRO A 100 -10.15 -3.85 -21.11
C PRO A 100 -9.35 -5.03 -20.57
#